data_AF-B4FEI4-F1
#
_entry.id   AF-B4FEI4-F1
#
_cell.length_a   1.000
_cell.length_b   1.000
_cell.length_c   1.000
_cell.angle_alpha   90.00
_cell.angle_beta   90.00
_cell.angle_gamma   90.00
#
_symmetry.space_group_name_H-M   'P 1'
#
loop_
_entity.id
_entity.type
_entity.pdbx_description
1 polymer ?
#
loop_
_entity_poly.entity_id
_entity_poly.type
_entity_poly.pdbx_seq_one_letter_code
_entity_poly.pdbx_strand_id
1 'polypeptide(L)'
;MEEREQREAEMKQQADHDADATGGTVDGHGSSGNDPMDVDVGNTSNDQNVPLARMEAFEAFLGQHVLANHIDQMSIDEIEQVVNRESTAPYTRSQVEFILERMQDANRVMIRDGVVRII
;
A
#
# COMPACT_ATOMS: atom_id res chain seq x y z
N MET A 1 -3.91 -30.81 -31.95
CA MET A 1 -2.51 -31.30 -31.89
C MET A 1 -1.66 -30.42 -32.79
N GLU A 2 -1.43 -29.18 -32.40
CA GLU A 2 -0.55 -28.24 -33.10
C GLU A 2 0.34 -27.55 -32.04
N GLU A 3 0.90 -28.38 -31.17
CA GLU A 3 1.67 -28.00 -29.98
C GLU A 3 3.18 -28.26 -30.17
N ARG A 4 3.70 -28.19 -31.42
CA ARG A 4 5.07 -28.64 -31.71
C ARG A 4 5.94 -27.85 -32.68
N GLU A 5 5.55 -26.67 -33.17
CA GLU A 5 6.35 -26.06 -34.26
C GLU A 5 6.54 -24.54 -34.18
N GLN A 6 6.81 -23.98 -32.99
CA GLN A 6 7.33 -22.59 -32.92
C GLN A 6 8.45 -22.42 -31.88
N ARG A 7 9.27 -23.46 -31.68
CA ARG A 7 10.45 -23.47 -30.79
C ARG A 7 11.80 -23.35 -31.54
N GLU A 8 11.81 -22.74 -32.72
CA GLU A 8 12.97 -22.79 -33.63
C GLU A 8 13.42 -21.44 -34.19
N ALA A 9 13.27 -20.35 -33.42
CA ALA A 9 13.85 -19.04 -33.78
C ALA A 9 14.93 -18.55 -32.80
N GLU A 10 15.51 -19.45 -31.99
CA GLU A 10 16.46 -19.10 -30.91
C GLU A 10 17.91 -19.58 -31.15
N MET A 11 18.29 -19.93 -32.39
CA MET A 11 19.64 -20.44 -32.69
C MET A 11 20.27 -19.79 -33.93
N LYS A 12 20.50 -18.46 -33.90
CA LYS A 12 21.29 -17.80 -34.96
C LYS A 12 21.78 -16.38 -34.63
N GLN A 13 22.53 -16.21 -33.53
CA GLN A 13 23.45 -15.08 -33.42
C GLN A 13 24.50 -15.30 -32.33
N GLN A 14 25.37 -16.27 -32.55
CA GLN A 14 26.60 -16.42 -31.79
C GLN A 14 27.70 -16.92 -32.72
N ALA A 15 28.49 -16.00 -33.25
CA ALA A 15 29.85 -16.24 -33.74
C ALA A 15 30.49 -14.88 -34.04
N ASP A 16 31.77 -14.77 -33.70
CA ASP A 16 32.67 -13.63 -33.93
C ASP A 16 32.45 -12.44 -33.02
N HIS A 17 33.07 -12.48 -31.83
CA HIS A 17 34.11 -11.51 -31.45
C HIS A 17 34.92 -12.14 -30.31
N ASP A 18 35.94 -12.91 -30.69
CA ASP A 18 36.96 -13.47 -29.81
C ASP A 18 38.14 -12.50 -29.66
N ALA A 19 38.82 -12.60 -28.51
CA ALA A 19 40.15 -12.11 -28.15
C ALA A 19 40.40 -10.58 -28.03
N ASP A 20 40.56 -10.09 -26.80
CA ASP A 20 41.92 -9.76 -26.32
C ASP A 20 41.98 -9.64 -24.79
N ALA A 21 43.15 -9.98 -24.27
CA ALA A 21 43.50 -10.30 -22.91
C ALA A 21 43.30 -9.18 -21.87
N THR A 22 43.04 -9.57 -20.62
CA THR A 22 43.94 -9.28 -19.49
C THR A 22 43.59 -10.20 -18.32
N GLY A 23 44.56 -11.04 -17.93
CA GLY A 23 44.45 -11.92 -16.79
C GLY A 23 44.44 -11.15 -15.47
N GLY A 24 43.53 -11.57 -14.59
CA GLY A 24 43.46 -11.14 -13.21
C GLY A 24 42.71 -12.20 -12.42
N THR A 25 43.46 -13.19 -11.92
CA THR A 25 42.98 -14.22 -11.00
C THR A 25 42.61 -13.56 -9.67
N VAL A 26 41.32 -13.56 -9.32
CA VAL A 26 40.88 -13.68 -7.93
C VAL A 26 39.63 -14.54 -7.87
N ASP A 27 39.72 -15.53 -7.00
CA ASP A 27 38.75 -16.53 -6.68
C ASP A 27 37.42 -15.96 -6.16
N GLY A 28 36.35 -16.71 -6.41
CA GLY A 28 35.32 -16.88 -5.39
C GLY A 28 34.04 -16.08 -5.58
N HIS A 29 33.07 -16.79 -6.15
CA HIS A 29 31.74 -16.94 -5.56
C HIS A 29 30.76 -15.75 -5.65
N GLY A 30 29.65 -16.03 -6.32
CA GLY A 30 28.36 -15.46 -5.93
C GLY A 30 27.95 -14.26 -6.75
N SER A 31 27.28 -14.57 -7.87
CA SER A 31 26.31 -13.74 -8.57
C SER A 31 25.77 -12.58 -7.74
N SER A 32 25.97 -11.39 -8.29
CA SER A 32 25.04 -10.25 -8.30
C SER A 32 23.69 -10.60 -7.69
N GLY A 33 23.62 -10.54 -6.36
CA GLY A 33 22.37 -10.40 -5.65
C GLY A 33 21.86 -9.02 -6.00
N ASN A 34 20.95 -8.95 -6.96
CA ASN A 34 19.94 -7.91 -6.93
C ASN A 34 19.13 -8.17 -5.66
N ASP A 35 19.67 -7.77 -4.52
CA ASP A 35 18.87 -7.54 -3.34
C ASP A 35 18.10 -6.26 -3.68
N PRO A 36 16.78 -6.34 -3.92
CA PRO A 36 15.99 -5.14 -3.88
C PRO A 36 16.17 -4.67 -2.45
N MET A 37 16.97 -3.62 -2.25
CA MET A 37 16.97 -2.91 -0.98
C MET A 37 15.49 -2.61 -0.74
N ASP A 38 14.90 -3.40 0.15
CA ASP A 38 13.60 -3.17 0.74
C ASP A 38 13.68 -1.71 1.12
N VAL A 39 12.98 -0.88 0.36
CA VAL A 39 12.79 0.50 0.72
C VAL A 39 11.97 0.38 1.98
N ASP A 40 12.70 0.26 3.10
CA ASP A 40 12.22 0.58 4.42
C ASP A 40 11.69 2.00 4.26
N VAL A 41 10.39 2.07 3.94
CA VAL A 41 9.57 3.25 4.15
C VAL A 41 9.44 3.36 5.68
N GLY A 42 10.59 3.54 6.33
CA GLY A 42 10.73 4.07 7.66
C GLY A 42 10.42 5.55 7.61
N ASN A 43 9.20 5.90 7.21
CA ASN A 43 8.70 7.26 7.34
C ASN A 43 7.17 7.30 7.38
N THR A 44 6.60 6.73 8.43
CA THR A 44 5.31 7.21 8.89
C THR A 44 5.40 7.35 10.40
N SER A 45 5.50 8.62 10.79
CA SER A 45 5.56 9.18 12.13
C SER A 45 4.77 8.34 13.14
N ASN A 46 5.29 8.18 14.35
CA ASN A 46 4.59 7.55 15.48
C ASN A 46 3.15 8.05 15.71
N ASP A 47 2.77 9.21 15.18
CA ASP A 47 1.41 9.77 15.20
C ASP A 47 0.39 9.02 14.29
N GLN A 48 0.90 8.33 13.28
CA GLN A 48 0.16 7.49 12.32
C GLN A 48 0.13 6.01 12.75
N ASN A 49 0.77 5.68 13.87
CA ASN A 49 0.78 4.33 14.44
C ASN A 49 -0.53 4.07 15.21
N VAL A 50 -1.65 4.18 14.49
CA VAL A 50 -2.98 3.82 15.00
C VAL A 50 -3.02 2.29 15.06
N PRO A 51 -3.22 1.68 16.25
CA PRO A 51 -3.33 0.23 16.37
C PRO A 51 -4.43 -0.31 15.47
N LEU A 52 -4.25 -1.48 14.87
CA LEU A 52 -5.26 -2.09 13.98
C LEU A 52 -6.63 -2.20 14.66
N ALA A 53 -6.67 -2.62 15.92
CA ALA A 53 -7.90 -2.70 16.71
C ALA A 53 -8.63 -1.34 16.82
N ARG A 54 -7.88 -0.24 16.82
CA ARG A 54 -8.40 1.12 16.91
C ARG A 54 -8.94 1.59 15.55
N MET A 55 -8.30 1.17 14.47
CA MET A 55 -8.78 1.38 13.10
C MET A 55 -10.07 0.59 12.84
N GLU A 56 -10.15 -0.68 13.24
CA GLU A 56 -11.38 -1.48 13.12
C GLU A 56 -12.52 -0.89 13.97
N ALA A 57 -12.22 -0.40 15.18
CA ALA A 57 -13.21 0.30 16.00
C ALA A 57 -13.72 1.58 15.31
N PHE A 58 -12.82 2.38 14.71
CA PHE A 58 -13.18 3.57 13.93
C PHE A 58 -14.16 3.22 12.81
N GLU A 59 -13.87 2.17 12.05
CA GLU A 59 -14.74 1.72 10.96
C GLU A 59 -16.10 1.24 11.46
N ALA A 60 -16.13 0.53 12.58
CA ALA A 60 -17.36 0.08 13.21
C ALA A 60 -18.23 1.26 13.65
N PHE A 61 -17.62 2.29 14.27
CA PHE A 61 -18.33 3.51 14.67
C PHE A 61 -18.89 4.26 13.45
N LEU A 62 -18.07 4.42 12.41
CA LEU A 62 -18.48 5.11 11.20
C LEU A 62 -19.61 4.35 10.47
N GLY A 63 -19.44 3.04 10.29
CA GLY A 63 -20.46 2.18 9.67
C GLY A 63 -21.76 2.16 10.45
N GLN A 64 -21.69 2.08 11.79
CA GLN A 64 -22.88 2.15 12.64
C GLN A 64 -23.57 3.51 12.53
N HIS A 65 -22.82 4.62 12.48
CA HIS A 65 -23.38 5.96 12.36
C HIS A 65 -24.10 6.17 11.02
N VAL A 66 -23.48 5.72 9.93
CA VAL A 66 -24.03 5.76 8.56
C VAL A 66 -25.30 4.93 8.46
N LEU A 67 -25.29 3.71 9.01
CA LEU A 67 -26.45 2.82 9.02
C LEU A 67 -27.59 3.36 9.91
N ALA A 68 -27.26 3.91 11.09
CA ALA A 68 -28.26 4.40 12.03
C ALA A 68 -28.94 5.69 11.57
N ASN A 69 -28.21 6.57 10.89
CA ASN A 69 -28.72 7.87 10.46
C ASN A 69 -29.05 7.94 8.96
N HIS A 70 -28.79 6.87 8.19
CA HIS A 70 -28.89 6.86 6.72
C HIS A 70 -28.09 7.99 6.07
N ILE A 71 -26.90 8.26 6.62
CA ILE A 71 -26.02 9.34 6.15
C ILE A 71 -24.91 8.71 5.32
N ASP A 72 -24.99 8.84 3.99
CA ASP A 72 -23.95 8.31 3.09
C ASP A 72 -22.75 9.25 2.95
N GLN A 73 -22.85 10.49 3.43
CA GLN A 73 -21.87 11.56 3.25
C GLN A 73 -21.76 12.40 4.51
N MET A 74 -20.55 12.62 5.01
CA MET A 74 -20.31 13.45 6.19
C MET A 74 -18.94 14.12 6.14
N SER A 75 -18.80 15.24 6.84
CA SER A 75 -17.54 15.99 6.91
C SER A 75 -16.53 15.31 7.84
N ILE A 76 -15.24 15.57 7.63
CA ILE A 76 -14.17 15.04 8.51
C ILE A 76 -14.39 15.50 9.97
N ASP A 77 -14.85 16.74 10.18
CA ASP A 77 -15.17 17.27 11.52
C ASP A 77 -16.33 16.52 12.19
N GLU A 78 -17.37 16.14 11.44
CA GLU A 78 -18.44 15.29 11.97
C GLU A 78 -17.95 13.89 12.30
N ILE A 79 -17.08 13.31 11.46
CA ILE A 79 -16.47 12.01 11.72
C ILE A 79 -15.69 12.08 13.02
N GLU A 80 -14.80 13.05 13.15
CA GLU A 80 -14.02 13.28 14.37
C GLU A 80 -14.94 13.34 15.61
N GLN A 81 -16.05 14.08 15.55
CA GLN A 81 -17.01 14.14 16.66
C GLN A 81 -17.68 12.79 16.94
N VAL A 82 -18.12 12.06 15.91
CA VAL A 82 -18.78 10.76 16.04
C VAL A 82 -17.82 9.76 16.67
N VAL A 83 -16.59 9.67 16.16
CA VAL A 83 -15.62 8.68 16.65
C VAL A 83 -15.13 9.05 18.04
N ASN A 84 -14.93 10.34 18.34
CA ASN A 84 -14.55 10.80 19.68
C ASN A 84 -15.66 10.65 20.72
N ARG A 85 -16.92 10.63 20.30
CA ARG A 85 -18.06 10.35 21.19
C ARG A 85 -18.14 8.88 21.60
N GLU A 86 -17.90 7.99 20.66
CA GLU A 86 -18.03 6.53 20.88
C GLU A 86 -16.72 5.89 21.39
N SER A 87 -15.58 6.56 21.17
CA SER A 87 -14.27 6.08 21.59
C SER A 87 -13.91 6.47 23.02
N THR A 88 -13.29 5.55 23.75
CA THR A 88 -12.78 5.80 25.11
C THR A 88 -11.56 6.73 25.12
N ALA A 89 -10.87 6.83 23.99
CA ALA A 89 -9.73 7.72 23.81
C ALA A 89 -9.99 8.60 22.56
N PRO A 90 -9.76 9.92 22.65
CA PRO A 90 -9.96 10.80 21.52
C PRO A 90 -8.94 10.50 20.42
N TYR A 91 -9.40 10.52 19.19
CA TYR A 91 -8.58 10.57 17.99
C TYR A 91 -8.20 12.01 17.71
N THR A 92 -6.96 12.21 17.27
CA THR A 92 -6.52 13.49 16.71
C THR A 92 -6.95 13.61 15.26
N ARG A 93 -7.07 14.84 14.75
CA ARG A 93 -7.39 15.08 13.34
C ARG A 93 -6.45 14.34 12.38
N SER A 94 -5.15 14.35 12.66
CA SER A 94 -4.13 13.62 11.87
C SER A 94 -4.38 12.10 11.84
N GLN A 95 -4.86 11.52 12.95
CA GLN A 95 -5.20 10.10 13.01
C GLN A 95 -6.47 9.79 12.22
N VAL A 96 -7.49 10.65 12.32
CA VAL A 96 -8.73 10.51 11.56
C VAL A 96 -8.44 10.58 10.07
N GLU A 97 -7.70 11.60 9.62
CA GLU A 97 -7.30 11.76 8.23
C GLU A 97 -6.50 10.55 7.72
N PHE A 98 -5.52 10.06 8.49
CA PHE A 98 -4.77 8.85 8.14
C PHE A 98 -5.65 7.60 7.99
N ILE A 99 -6.61 7.39 8.91
CA ILE A 99 -7.52 6.25 8.82
C ILE A 99 -8.40 6.38 7.58
N LEU A 100 -8.91 7.58 7.29
CA LEU A 100 -9.74 7.84 6.13
C LEU A 100 -8.99 7.65 4.81
N GLU A 101 -7.74 8.10 4.72
CA GLU A 101 -6.86 7.84 3.56
C GLU A 101 -6.69 6.34 3.34
N ARG A 102 -6.42 5.58 4.40
CA ARG A 102 -6.28 4.12 4.28
C ARG A 102 -7.59 3.42 3.89
N MET A 103 -8.74 3.92 4.35
CA MET A 103 -10.04 3.41 3.91
C MET A 103 -10.32 3.76 2.45
N GLN A 104 -9.83 4.91 1.97
CA GLN A 104 -9.91 5.29 0.56
C GLN A 104 -9.04 4.38 -0.31
N ASP A 105 -7.82 4.06 0.13
CA ASP A 105 -6.95 3.08 -0.55
C ASP A 105 -7.58 1.69 -0.62
N ALA A 106 -8.32 1.30 0.43
CA ALA A 106 -9.11 0.08 0.48
C ALA A 106 -10.40 0.14 -0.35
N ASN A 107 -10.68 1.28 -1.01
CA ASN A 107 -11.88 1.53 -1.81
C ASN A 107 -13.18 1.32 -1.01
N ARG A 108 -13.18 1.75 0.25
CA ARG A 108 -14.34 1.70 1.17
C ARG A 108 -14.98 3.06 1.40
N VAL A 109 -14.21 4.13 1.15
CA VAL A 109 -14.70 5.50 1.19
C VAL A 109 -14.17 6.29 0.00
N MET A 110 -14.90 7.33 -0.36
CA MET A 110 -14.49 8.34 -1.32
C MET A 110 -14.44 9.70 -0.62
N ILE A 111 -13.28 10.32 -0.58
CA ILE A 111 -13.11 11.65 -0.01
C ILE A 111 -13.12 12.67 -1.15
N ARG A 112 -14.01 13.65 -1.10
CA ARG A 112 -14.14 14.70 -2.12
C ARG A 112 -14.51 16.03 -1.46
N ASP A 113 -13.74 17.08 -1.76
CA ASP A 113 -13.99 18.43 -1.24
C ASP A 113 -14.11 18.49 0.31
N GLY A 114 -13.38 17.64 1.04
CA GLY A 114 -13.44 17.54 2.51
C GLY A 114 -14.65 16.77 3.05
N VAL A 115 -15.45 16.16 2.17
CA VAL A 115 -16.58 15.29 2.51
C VAL A 115 -16.18 13.84 2.27
N VAL A 116 -16.43 12.98 3.25
CA VAL A 116 -16.23 11.54 3.16
C VAL A 116 -17.56 10.89 2.81
N ARG A 117 -17.55 10.09 1.74
CA ARG A 117 -18.66 9.27 1.30
C ARG A 117 -18.33 7.80 1.49
N ILE A 118 -19.22 7.03 2.12
CA ILE A 118 -19.07 5.57 2.24
C ILE A 118 -19.56 4.91 0.94
N ILE A 119 -18.87 3.87 0.46
CA ILE A 119 -19.17 3.16 -0.79
C ILE A 119 -19.25 1.65 -0.61
#